data_AF-A0A1Q2LJL6-F1
#
_entry.id   AF-A0A1Q2LJL6-F1
#
_cell.length_a   1.000
_cell.length_b   1.000
_cell.length_c   1.000
_cell.angle_alpha   90.00
_cell.angle_beta   90.00
_cell.angle_gamma   90.00
#
_symmetry.space_group_name_H-M   'P 1'
#
loop_
_entity.id
_entity.type
_entity.pdbx_description
1 polymer ?
#
loop_
_entity_poly.entity_id
_entity_poly.type
_entity_poly.pdbx_seq_one_letter_code
_entity_poly.pdbx_strand_id
1 'polypeptide(L)'
;MVNFLNTDSFTLGAYVGFGLGYGITGMTGQKAVIDQIIGKMKYNGFNIPINVGIAATFGGSHKVEIGAKIQALSAGYSSNDKNDKSETLMNTHVINVGYSYIF
;
A
#
# COMPACT_ATOMS: atom_id res chain seq x y z
N MET A 1 18.23 0.89 -0.13
CA MET A 1 18.48 -0.52 -0.46
C MET A 1 19.81 -0.89 0.16
N VAL A 2 19.85 -1.96 0.95
CA VAL A 2 21.09 -2.50 1.52
C VAL A 2 21.45 -3.71 0.68
N ASN A 3 22.58 -3.64 -0.03
CA ASN A 3 23.07 -4.73 -0.87
C ASN A 3 23.89 -5.70 -0.02
N PHE A 4 23.52 -6.98 -0.02
CA PHE A 4 24.21 -8.04 0.71
C PHE A 4 25.22 -8.76 -0.18
N LEU A 5 24.92 -8.87 -1.47
CA LEU A 5 25.82 -9.39 -2.49
C LEU A 5 25.85 -8.42 -3.66
N ASN A 6 27.05 -8.09 -4.13
CA ASN A 6 27.26 -7.28 -5.32
C ASN A 6 28.45 -7.85 -6.09
N THR A 7 28.18 -8.40 -7.26
CA THR A 7 29.15 -8.98 -8.19
C THR A 7 28.84 -8.39 -9.57
N ASP A 8 29.81 -8.36 -10.48
CA ASP A 8 29.66 -7.77 -11.82
C ASP A 8 28.43 -8.28 -12.61
N SER A 9 27.93 -9.48 -12.30
CA SER A 9 26.77 -10.11 -12.95
C SER A 9 25.55 -10.29 -12.05
N PHE A 10 25.64 -10.00 -10.75
CA PHE A 10 24.55 -10.29 -9.81
C PHE A 10 24.57 -9.37 -8.58
N THR A 11 23.41 -8.81 -8.24
CA THR A 11 23.22 -8.02 -7.02
C THR A 11 22.01 -8.54 -6.25
N LEU A 12 22.15 -8.77 -4.94
CA LEU A 12 21.04 -9.10 -4.04
C LEU A 12 20.98 -8.06 -2.93
N GLY A 13 19.81 -7.46 -2.73
CA GLY A 13 19.62 -6.45 -1.68
C GLY A 13 18.22 -6.47 -1.09
N ALA A 14 18.12 -6.00 0.15
CA ALA A 14 16.83 -5.68 0.76
C ALA A 14 16.53 -4.19 0.65
N TYR A 15 15.25 -3.85 0.63
CA TYR A 15 14.79 -2.48 0.70
C TYR A 15 13.73 -2.33 1.78
N VAL A 16 13.73 -1.13 2.36
CA VAL A 16 12.70 -0.58 3.24
C VAL A 16 12.41 0.81 2.69
N GLY A 17 11.14 1.17 2.57
CA GLY A 17 10.72 2.48 2.09
C GLY A 17 9.32 2.84 2.56
N PHE A 18 9.11 4.11 2.88
CA PHE A 18 7.78 4.62 3.21
C PHE A 18 7.15 5.21 1.95
N GLY A 19 5.85 5.00 1.79
CA GLY A 19 5.07 5.60 0.72
C GLY A 19 3.99 6.52 1.28
N LEU A 20 3.48 7.39 0.42
CA LEU A 20 2.23 8.10 0.61
C LEU A 20 1.25 7.57 -0.44
N GLY A 21 0.06 7.18 -0.01
CA GLY A 21 -0.96 6.67 -0.91
C GLY A 21 -2.33 7.29 -0.65
N TYR A 22 -3.19 7.19 -1.65
CA TYR A 22 -4.59 7.57 -1.55
C TYR A 22 -5.44 6.42 -2.07
N GLY A 23 -6.15 5.76 -1.16
CA GLY A 23 -7.13 4.73 -1.48
C GLY A 23 -8.38 5.38 -2.06
N ILE A 24 -8.85 4.88 -3.20
CA ILE A 24 -10.15 5.22 -3.74
C ILE A 24 -11.03 3.99 -3.54
N THR A 25 -12.12 4.16 -2.81
CA THR A 25 -13.10 3.10 -2.57
C THR A 25 -14.34 3.36 -3.42
N GLY A 26 -14.74 2.36 -4.21
CA GLY A 26 -16.01 2.38 -4.92
C GLY A 26 -17.10 1.86 -3.98
N MET A 27 -17.97 2.74 -3.47
CA MET A 27 -19.14 2.28 -2.71
C MET A 27 -20.12 1.63 -3.67
N THR A 28 -20.31 0.32 -3.53
CA THR A 28 -21.31 -0.45 -4.28
C THR A 28 -22.40 -0.90 -3.30
N GLY A 29 -23.61 -0.37 -3.48
CA GLY A 29 -24.77 -0.70 -2.65
C GLY A 29 -25.65 0.50 -2.32
N GLN A 30 -26.96 0.33 -2.45
CA GLN A 30 -27.95 1.41 -2.33
C GLN A 30 -27.89 2.13 -0.96
N LYS A 31 -27.65 1.39 0.14
CA LYS A 31 -27.53 1.96 1.49
C LYS A 31 -26.25 2.77 1.69
N ALA A 32 -25.11 2.27 1.19
CA ALA A 32 -23.82 2.94 1.29
C ALA A 32 -23.81 4.29 0.55
N VAL A 33 -24.44 4.32 -0.64
CA VAL A 33 -24.62 5.55 -1.43
C VAL A 33 -25.51 6.55 -0.71
N ILE A 34 -26.62 6.10 -0.10
CA ILE A 34 -27.53 6.96 0.66
C ILE A 34 -26.83 7.57 1.89
N ASP A 35 -26.09 6.78 2.67
CA ASP A 35 -25.39 7.29 3.86
C ASP A 35 -24.25 8.26 3.52
N GLN A 36 -23.61 8.09 2.36
CA GLN A 36 -22.59 9.01 1.85
C GLN A 36 -23.20 10.32 1.31
N ILE A 37 -24.33 10.24 0.59
CA ILE A 37 -25.07 11.42 0.09
C ILE A 37 -25.68 12.23 1.25
N ILE A 38 -26.18 11.56 2.29
CA ILE A 38 -26.74 12.22 3.49
C ILE A 38 -25.62 12.74 4.43
N GLY A 39 -24.34 12.52 4.09
CA GLY A 39 -23.19 13.09 4.82
C GLY A 39 -22.94 12.46 6.19
N LYS A 40 -23.49 11.27 6.45
CA LYS A 40 -23.34 10.53 7.71
C LYS A 40 -21.99 9.84 7.85
N MET A 41 -21.29 9.62 6.74
CA MET A 41 -19.95 9.03 6.72
C MET A 41 -18.95 9.93 6.01
N LYS A 42 -17.79 10.15 6.62
CA LYS A 42 -16.65 10.84 6.02
C LYS A 42 -15.58 9.81 5.65
N TYR A 43 -15.20 9.78 4.37
CA TYR A 43 -14.11 8.93 3.91
C TYR A 43 -12.78 9.68 3.93
N ASN A 44 -11.75 9.06 4.49
CA ASN A 44 -10.36 9.49 4.33
C ASN A 44 -9.59 8.42 3.53
N GLY A 45 -9.21 8.76 2.31
CA GLY A 45 -8.42 7.89 1.44
C GLY A 45 -6.93 7.88 1.76
N PHE A 46 -6.43 8.85 2.55
CA PHE A 46 -5.01 8.97 2.82
C PHE A 46 -4.47 7.75 3.58
N ASN A 47 -3.36 7.20 3.11
CA ASN A 47 -2.68 6.09 3.75
C ASN A 47 -1.15 6.23 3.66
N ILE A 48 -0.47 5.58 4.61
CA ILE A 48 0.99 5.56 4.70
C ILE A 48 1.44 4.10 4.74
N PRO A 49 1.85 3.54 3.60
CA PRO A 49 2.45 2.21 3.57
C PRO A 49 3.93 2.21 3.90
N ILE A 50 4.37 1.14 4.57
CA ILE A 50 5.76 0.70 4.66
C ILE A 50 5.95 -0.43 3.65
N ASN A 51 6.89 -0.26 2.73
CA ASN A 51 7.27 -1.24 1.73
C ASN A 51 8.59 -1.87 2.15
N VAL A 52 8.60 -3.20 2.27
CA VAL A 52 9.78 -3.97 2.62
C VAL A 52 9.95 -5.10 1.63
N GLY A 53 11.16 -5.45 1.26
CA GLY A 53 11.34 -6.54 0.32
C GLY A 53 12.79 -6.86 0.02
N ILE A 54 12.96 -7.88 -0.81
CA ILE A 54 14.24 -8.36 -1.30
C ILE A 54 14.17 -8.32 -2.82
N ALA A 55 15.22 -7.83 -3.45
CA ALA A 55 15.37 -7.82 -4.88
C ALA A 55 16.72 -8.40 -5.29
N ALA A 56 16.70 -9.16 -6.38
CA ALA A 56 17.85 -9.71 -7.05
C ALA A 56 17.93 -9.13 -8.47
N THR A 57 19.08 -8.60 -8.85
CA THR A 57 19.37 -8.07 -10.19
C THR A 57 20.43 -8.95 -10.85
N PHE A 58 20.17 -9.42 -12.07
CA PHE A 58 21.05 -10.24 -12.88
C PHE A 58 21.50 -9.46 -14.12
N GLY A 59 22.80 -9.50 -14.41
CA GLY A 59 23.39 -8.87 -15.60
C GLY A 59 23.15 -7.37 -15.70
N GLY A 60 22.94 -6.68 -14.58
CA GLY A 60 22.64 -5.24 -14.52
C GLY A 60 21.24 -4.83 -14.98
N SER A 61 20.54 -5.66 -15.76
CA SER A 61 19.28 -5.28 -16.40
C SER A 61 18.06 -6.09 -15.95
N HIS A 62 18.22 -7.32 -15.46
CA HIS A 62 17.08 -8.17 -15.10
C HIS A 62 16.85 -8.15 -13.59
N LYS A 63 15.72 -7.62 -13.13
CA LYS A 63 15.43 -7.53 -11.69
C LYS A 63 14.23 -8.42 -11.32
N VAL A 64 14.39 -9.25 -10.30
CA VAL A 64 13.32 -10.02 -9.64
C VAL A 64 13.13 -9.49 -8.23
N GLU A 65 11.89 -9.31 -7.79
CA GLU A 65 11.57 -8.74 -6.49
C GLU A 65 10.45 -9.49 -5.79
N ILE A 66 10.63 -9.71 -4.49
CA ILE A 66 9.57 -10.14 -3.57
C ILE A 66 9.48 -9.09 -2.48
N GLY A 67 8.31 -8.49 -2.31
CA GLY A 67 8.09 -7.43 -1.33
C GLY A 67 6.73 -7.51 -0.67
N ALA A 68 6.62 -6.92 0.51
CA ALA A 68 5.40 -6.71 1.23
C ALA A 68 5.16 -5.20 1.43
N LYS A 69 3.90 -4.79 1.29
CA LYS A 69 3.40 -3.47 1.62
C LYS A 69 2.49 -3.60 2.82
N ILE A 70 2.89 -2.97 3.92
CA ILE A 70 2.22 -2.98 5.23
C ILE A 70 1.67 -1.58 5.44
N GLN A 71 0.37 -1.41 5.68
CA GLN A 71 -0.20 -0.08 5.92
C GLN A 71 0.06 0.32 7.39
N ALA A 72 0.90 1.34 7.58
CA ALA A 72 1.13 1.97 8.89
C ALA A 72 -0.01 2.91 9.28
N LEU A 73 -0.56 3.64 8.29
CA LEU A 73 -1.81 4.39 8.42
C LEU A 73 -2.76 3.95 7.32
N SER A 74 -3.98 3.64 7.71
CA SER A 74 -4.99 3.06 6.82
C SER A 74 -6.05 4.09 6.43
N ALA A 75 -6.50 4.00 5.18
CA ALA A 75 -7.72 4.67 4.73
C ALA A 75 -8.94 4.10 5.46
N GLY A 76 -10.02 4.86 5.55
CA GLY A 76 -11.21 4.42 6.27
C GLY A 76 -12.35 5.42 6.29
N TYR A 77 -13.46 5.00 6.90
CA TYR A 77 -14.64 5.79 7.12
C TYR A 77 -14.77 6.15 8.59
N SER A 78 -15.10 7.41 8.88
CA SER A 78 -15.54 7.84 10.20
C SER A 78 -17.02 8.23 10.15
N SER A 79 -17.75 7.94 11.23
CA SER A 79 -19.07 8.51 11.44
C SER A 79 -18.96 10.04 11.58
N ASN A 80 -19.92 10.76 11.01
CA ASN A 80 -20.01 12.22 11.12
C ASN A 80 -21.14 12.65 12.08
N ASP A 81 -21.76 11.70 12.77
CA ASP A 81 -22.79 11.95 13.76
C ASP A 81 -22.17 12.43 15.09
N LYS A 82 -22.84 13.34 15.80
CA LYS A 82 -22.32 13.91 17.05
C LYS A 82 -22.27 12.88 18.19
N ASN A 83 -23.11 11.86 18.11
CA ASN A 83 -23.26 10.83 19.15
C ASN A 83 -22.54 9.52 18.82
N ASP A 84 -21.92 9.41 17.63
CA ASP A 84 -21.23 8.20 17.19
C ASP A 84 -19.81 8.54 16.72
N LYS A 85 -18.82 7.88 17.33
CA LYS A 85 -17.39 8.02 17.00
C LYS A 85 -16.82 6.75 16.35
N SER A 86 -17.67 5.91 15.79
CA SER A 86 -17.23 4.70 15.11
C SER A 86 -16.35 5.03 13.89
N GLU A 87 -15.27 4.27 13.76
CA GLU A 87 -14.35 4.33 12.62
C GLU A 87 -14.14 2.93 12.05
N THR A 88 -14.15 2.82 10.73
CA THR A 88 -13.84 1.59 10.00
C THR A 88 -12.61 1.84 9.14
N LEU A 89 -11.49 1.18 9.49
CA LEU A 89 -10.22 1.30 8.78
C LEU A 89 -9.96 0.08 7.90
N MET A 90 -9.46 0.29 6.68
CA MET A 90 -9.11 -0.74 5.69
C MET A 90 -7.60 -1.04 5.66
N ASN A 91 -7.13 -1.84 6.60
CA ASN A 91 -5.69 -2.16 6.75
C ASN A 91 -5.24 -3.31 5.81
N THR A 92 -5.21 -3.04 4.51
CA THR A 92 -4.81 -4.03 3.50
C THR A 92 -3.30 -4.22 3.47
N HIS A 93 -2.86 -5.48 3.62
CA HIS A 93 -1.47 -5.87 3.43
C HIS A 93 -1.32 -6.53 2.06
N VAL A 94 -0.31 -6.15 1.30
CA VAL A 94 -0.10 -6.66 -0.06
C VAL A 94 1.26 -7.33 -0.14
N ILE A 95 1.30 -8.54 -0.70
CA ILE A 95 2.55 -9.23 -1.02
C ILE A 95 2.69 -9.24 -2.54
N ASN A 96 3.80 -8.71 -3.02
CA ASN A 96 4.12 -8.59 -4.44
C ASN A 96 5.27 -9.52 -4.80
N VAL A 97 5.13 -10.22 -5.91
CA VAL A 97 6.20 -10.94 -6.60
C VAL A 97 6.24 -10.41 -8.02
N GLY A 98 7.40 -9.95 -8.47
CA GLY A 98 7.51 -9.28 -9.76
C GLY A 98 8.86 -9.45 -10.42
N TYR A 99 8.86 -9.25 -11.73
CA TYR A 99 10.05 -9.15 -12.57
C TYR A 99 9.99 -7.82 -13.33
N SER A 100 11.13 -7.14 -13.44
CA SER A 100 11.28 -5.90 -14.20
C SER A 100 12.62 -5.85 -14.94
N TYR A 101 12.67 -5.00 -15.97
CA TYR A 101 13.88 -4.75 -16.75
C TYR A 101 14.36 -3.32 -16.51
N ILE A 102 15.66 -3.14 -16.24
CA ILE A 102 16.34 -1.85 -16.03
C ILE A 102 17.02 -1.46 -17.34
N PHE A 103 16.60 -0.33 -17.92
CA PHE A 103 17.15 0.26 -19.14
C PHE A 103 18.32 1.20 -18.83
#